data_AF-A0A354H2H4-F1
#
_entry.id   AF-A0A354H2H4-F1
#
_cell.length_a   1.000
_cell.length_b   1.000
_cell.length_c   1.000
_cell.angle_alpha   90.00
_cell.angle_beta   90.00
_cell.angle_gamma   90.00
#
_symmetry.space_group_name_H-M   'P 1'
#
loop_
_entity.id
_entity.type
_entity.pdbx_description
1 polymer ?
#
loop_
_entity_poly.entity_id
_entity_poly.type
_entity_poly.pdbx_seq_one_letter_code
_entity_poly.pdbx_strand_id
1 'polypeptide(L)'
;MGTELQKKGMPGGVCPEYWCLNNPQILGDLYASYQKAGAQVVYTCTFGANHFKLKQYGVKENSYKITYELARLAKQSCDKKTLVAGDIGPTGLFIEPFGPLAFEEAVDAFKEQVRGLIDGGCDLIVIETMIDIQEARAALLAVKEIKDIFTIVSMTYEKDGHTLNGTDPVTALITLQSLGANAVGCNCSTGPEKMVEFIAAMKPYATVPLVAKPNAGVPRLEGGKTIFEMDAKAFAYFGRKLAQAGANMLGGCCGTTPEHIRELAKATAKIKPCLPQRKSISALSSARGFVHLAENQPLFIVGERINPTGKKALQQELIEGKMSIIRQMALDQENQGANLLDINVGQPGIDEVKTIKEVISLLSTTTRLPLVIDSSNVKTIEAALRIYPGRILVNSISGEKEKIAKLLPLTAKYGAMFILLPLTGGEVPQTAQKRQTIIKNIFQKAKKFGFTKDDFVVDCLVMAVASNPNAAYETLKTLHWCTHT
;
A
#
# COMPACT_ATOMS: atom_id res chain seq x y z
N MET A 1 6.25 -0.16 -22.98
CA MET A 1 5.68 -0.94 -24.09
C MET A 1 4.94 -0.07 -25.11
N GLY A 2 3.93 0.73 -24.72
CA GLY A 2 3.10 1.51 -25.66
C GLY A 2 3.84 2.34 -26.70
N THR A 3 4.91 3.06 -26.33
CA THR A 3 5.73 3.86 -27.26
C THR A 3 6.44 3.01 -28.31
N GLU A 4 6.84 1.77 -27.98
CA GLU A 4 7.45 0.85 -28.94
C GLU A 4 6.41 0.19 -29.84
N LEU A 5 5.20 -0.09 -29.33
CA LEU A 5 4.09 -0.57 -30.15
C LEU A 5 3.69 0.47 -31.21
N GLN A 6 3.65 1.75 -30.85
CA GLN A 6 3.41 2.85 -31.80
C GLN A 6 4.47 2.90 -32.91
N LYS A 7 5.75 2.76 -32.58
CA LYS A 7 6.84 2.67 -33.57
C LYS A 7 6.70 1.45 -34.49
N LYS A 8 6.07 0.39 -34.01
CA LYS A 8 5.78 -0.85 -34.73
C LYS A 8 4.42 -0.84 -35.45
N GLY A 9 3.78 0.33 -35.56
CA GLY A 9 2.58 0.53 -36.39
C GLY A 9 1.25 0.49 -35.64
N MET A 10 1.24 0.43 -34.30
CA MET A 10 0.00 0.57 -33.54
C MET A 10 -0.57 2.00 -33.72
N PRO A 11 -1.81 2.15 -34.25
CA PRO A 11 -2.41 3.46 -34.45
C PRO A 11 -2.66 4.21 -33.13
N GLY A 12 -2.74 5.53 -33.18
CA GLY A 12 -3.20 6.33 -32.04
C GLY A 12 -4.68 6.08 -31.72
N GLY A 13 -5.04 6.10 -30.44
CA GLY A 13 -6.44 6.01 -29.99
C GLY A 13 -7.06 4.60 -29.96
N VAL A 14 -6.33 3.55 -30.37
CA VAL A 14 -6.78 2.16 -30.25
C VAL A 14 -6.47 1.58 -28.86
N CYS A 15 -7.16 0.51 -28.49
CA CYS A 15 -6.84 -0.28 -27.29
C CYS A 15 -5.55 -1.08 -27.52
N PRO A 16 -4.45 -0.80 -26.76
CA PRO A 16 -3.19 -1.51 -26.93
C PRO A 16 -3.32 -3.03 -26.71
N GLU A 17 -4.09 -3.44 -25.70
CA GLU A 17 -4.33 -4.84 -25.35
C GLU A 17 -4.96 -5.59 -26.53
N TYR A 18 -6.00 -5.01 -27.14
CA TYR A 18 -6.71 -5.62 -28.26
C TYR A 18 -5.86 -5.61 -29.55
N TRP A 19 -5.08 -4.55 -29.76
CA TRP A 19 -4.13 -4.51 -30.88
C TRP A 19 -3.05 -5.58 -30.73
N CYS A 20 -2.51 -5.75 -29.51
CA CYS A 20 -1.55 -6.79 -29.16
C CYS A 20 -2.09 -8.20 -29.45
N LEU A 21 -3.35 -8.49 -29.09
CA LEU A 21 -4.00 -9.78 -29.40
C LEU A 21 -4.09 -10.06 -30.91
N ASN A 22 -4.35 -9.05 -31.72
CA ASN A 22 -4.45 -9.18 -33.17
C ASN A 22 -3.09 -9.15 -33.88
N ASN A 23 -2.01 -8.83 -33.17
CA ASN A 23 -0.65 -8.73 -33.72
C ASN A 23 0.36 -9.54 -32.88
N PRO A 24 0.13 -10.84 -32.65
CA PRO A 24 0.91 -11.64 -31.70
C PRO A 24 2.39 -11.76 -32.09
N GLN A 25 2.71 -11.80 -33.38
CA GLN A 25 4.10 -11.84 -33.85
C GLN A 25 4.87 -10.57 -33.46
N ILE A 26 4.25 -9.40 -33.65
CA ILE A 26 4.88 -8.12 -33.32
C ILE A 26 5.14 -8.02 -31.81
N LEU A 27 4.20 -8.49 -31.00
CA LEU A 27 4.34 -8.55 -29.56
C LEU A 27 5.45 -9.53 -29.12
N GLY A 28 5.49 -10.72 -29.71
CA GLY A 28 6.55 -11.71 -29.48
C GLY A 28 7.95 -11.19 -29.81
N ASP A 29 8.10 -10.54 -30.98
CA ASP A 29 9.36 -9.90 -31.38
C ASP A 29 9.79 -8.80 -30.40
N LEU A 30 8.82 -8.06 -29.85
CA LEU A 30 9.10 -7.03 -28.85
C LEU A 30 9.64 -7.65 -27.55
N TYR A 31 9.02 -8.73 -27.05
CA TYR A 31 9.55 -9.46 -25.89
C TYR A 31 10.97 -9.94 -26.12
N ALA A 32 11.22 -10.61 -27.26
CA ALA A 32 12.54 -11.10 -27.63
C ALA A 32 13.58 -9.96 -27.69
N SER A 33 13.19 -8.78 -28.16
CA SER A 33 14.09 -7.62 -28.23
C SER A 33 14.55 -7.12 -26.86
N TYR A 34 13.65 -7.10 -25.86
CA TYR A 34 14.00 -6.72 -24.48
C TYR A 34 14.79 -7.82 -23.75
N GLN A 35 14.49 -9.09 -24.01
CA GLN A 35 15.30 -10.21 -23.50
C GLN A 35 16.73 -10.15 -24.01
N LYS A 36 16.91 -9.95 -25.32
CA LYS A 36 18.22 -9.77 -25.94
C LYS A 36 18.95 -8.53 -25.42
N ALA A 37 18.21 -7.53 -24.94
CA ALA A 37 18.78 -6.37 -24.26
C ALA A 37 19.21 -6.65 -22.82
N GLY A 38 18.87 -7.80 -22.24
CA GLY A 38 19.24 -8.19 -20.88
C GLY A 38 18.14 -7.97 -19.83
N ALA A 39 16.88 -7.77 -20.25
CA ALA A 39 15.76 -7.76 -19.32
C ALA A 39 15.58 -9.13 -18.66
N GLN A 40 15.55 -9.17 -17.33
CA GLN A 40 15.30 -10.38 -16.54
C GLN A 40 13.80 -10.60 -16.29
N VAL A 41 13.02 -9.52 -16.38
CA VAL A 41 11.57 -9.50 -16.26
C VAL A 41 11.00 -8.72 -17.43
N VAL A 42 9.97 -9.24 -18.07
CA VAL A 42 9.17 -8.52 -19.08
C VAL A 42 7.71 -8.44 -18.63
N TYR A 43 7.03 -7.36 -19.02
CA TYR A 43 5.67 -7.06 -18.57
C TYR A 43 4.68 -7.45 -19.67
N THR A 44 3.56 -8.09 -19.32
CA THR A 44 2.49 -8.40 -20.26
C THR A 44 1.89 -7.13 -20.88
N CYS A 45 1.33 -7.21 -22.10
CA CYS A 45 0.64 -6.07 -22.74
C CYS A 45 -0.76 -5.85 -22.12
N THR A 46 -0.86 -5.76 -20.79
CA THR A 46 -2.14 -5.79 -20.04
C THR A 46 -2.39 -4.58 -19.15
N PHE A 47 -1.57 -3.53 -19.25
CA PHE A 47 -1.64 -2.33 -18.43
C PHE A 47 -3.08 -1.80 -18.24
N GLY A 48 -3.81 -1.56 -19.33
CA GLY A 48 -5.18 -1.05 -19.33
C GLY A 48 -6.26 -2.13 -19.39
N ALA A 49 -5.92 -3.41 -19.16
CA ALA A 49 -6.83 -4.52 -19.41
C ALA A 49 -7.90 -4.74 -18.33
N ASN A 50 -8.33 -3.70 -17.60
CA ASN A 50 -9.46 -3.77 -16.68
C ASN A 50 -10.76 -3.35 -17.37
N HIS A 51 -11.90 -3.82 -16.86
CA HIS A 51 -13.21 -3.59 -17.50
C HIS A 51 -13.53 -2.10 -17.73
N PHE A 52 -13.18 -1.22 -16.78
CA PHE A 52 -13.45 0.22 -16.91
C PHE A 52 -12.71 0.84 -18.10
N LYS A 53 -11.42 0.53 -18.25
CA LYS A 53 -10.61 0.99 -19.39
C LYS A 53 -11.03 0.36 -20.71
N LEU A 54 -11.24 -0.96 -20.73
CA LEU A 54 -11.65 -1.67 -21.94
C LEU A 54 -12.98 -1.12 -22.52
N LYS A 55 -13.92 -0.77 -21.64
CA LYS A 55 -15.19 -0.14 -22.03
C LYS A 55 -15.02 1.21 -22.73
N GLN A 56 -14.01 2.02 -22.35
CA GLN A 56 -13.70 3.29 -23.03
C GLN A 56 -13.29 3.10 -24.49
N TYR A 57 -12.77 1.92 -24.83
CA TYR A 57 -12.40 1.53 -26.21
C TYR A 57 -13.50 0.73 -26.92
N GLY A 58 -14.68 0.55 -26.31
CA GLY A 58 -15.77 -0.24 -26.89
C GLY A 58 -15.49 -1.75 -26.96
N VAL A 59 -14.49 -2.25 -26.24
CA VAL A 59 -14.16 -3.68 -26.17
C VAL A 59 -15.24 -4.39 -25.33
N LYS A 60 -15.83 -5.46 -25.88
CA LYS A 60 -16.95 -6.20 -25.26
C LYS A 60 -16.49 -7.46 -24.55
N GLU A 61 -15.31 -7.95 -24.89
CA GLU A 61 -14.69 -9.12 -24.32
C GLU A 61 -14.35 -8.88 -22.85
N ASN A 62 -14.52 -9.94 -22.05
CA ASN A 62 -14.26 -9.91 -20.61
C ASN A 62 -12.74 -9.73 -20.33
N SER A 63 -12.39 -8.97 -19.28
CA SER A 63 -11.00 -8.66 -18.89
C SER A 63 -10.18 -9.92 -18.64
N TYR A 64 -10.78 -10.94 -18.00
CA TYR A 64 -10.16 -12.25 -17.77
C TYR A 64 -9.65 -12.87 -19.07
N LYS A 65 -10.48 -12.89 -20.12
CA LYS A 65 -10.13 -13.55 -21.38
C LYS A 65 -8.97 -12.82 -22.08
N ILE A 66 -9.03 -11.49 -22.11
CA ILE A 66 -7.97 -10.66 -22.72
C ILE A 66 -6.65 -10.86 -21.99
N THR A 67 -6.67 -10.78 -20.66
CA THR A 67 -5.47 -10.92 -19.84
C THR A 67 -4.90 -12.33 -19.85
N TYR A 68 -5.74 -13.36 -19.86
CA TYR A 68 -5.32 -14.75 -20.02
C TYR A 68 -4.55 -14.97 -21.33
N GLU A 69 -5.11 -14.56 -22.47
CA GLU A 69 -4.46 -14.78 -23.77
C GLU A 69 -3.16 -13.97 -23.90
N LEU A 70 -3.14 -12.71 -23.43
CA LEU A 70 -1.93 -11.88 -23.46
C LEU A 70 -0.83 -12.41 -22.54
N ALA A 71 -1.18 -12.89 -21.35
CA ALA A 71 -0.23 -13.54 -20.45
C ALA A 71 0.31 -14.84 -21.07
N ARG A 72 -0.55 -15.67 -21.66
CA ARG A 72 -0.14 -16.90 -22.35
C ARG A 72 0.80 -16.61 -23.51
N LEU A 73 0.50 -15.61 -24.34
CA LEU A 73 1.36 -15.16 -25.44
C LEU A 73 2.72 -14.68 -24.94
N ALA A 74 2.76 -13.87 -23.88
CA ALA A 74 4.00 -13.43 -23.28
C ALA A 74 4.84 -14.61 -22.77
N LYS A 75 4.20 -15.57 -22.07
CA LYS A 75 4.86 -16.76 -21.55
C LYS A 75 5.40 -17.68 -22.65
N GLN A 76 4.67 -17.82 -23.76
CA GLN A 76 5.11 -18.60 -24.93
C GLN A 76 6.24 -17.91 -25.72
N SER A 77 6.25 -16.58 -25.72
CA SER A 77 7.26 -15.79 -26.45
C SER A 77 8.58 -15.65 -25.70
N CYS A 78 8.61 -15.94 -24.40
CA CYS A 78 9.78 -15.78 -23.56
C CYS A 78 10.56 -17.09 -23.35
N ASP A 79 11.88 -16.98 -23.20
CA ASP A 79 12.68 -18.12 -22.74
C ASP A 79 12.38 -18.49 -21.27
N LYS A 80 12.83 -19.67 -20.85
CA LYS A 80 12.61 -20.17 -19.48
C LYS A 80 13.36 -19.38 -18.39
N LYS A 81 14.28 -18.49 -18.76
CA LYS A 81 15.11 -17.72 -17.81
C LYS A 81 14.53 -16.35 -17.51
N THR A 82 13.62 -15.87 -18.36
CA THR A 82 12.96 -14.58 -18.23
C THR A 82 11.65 -14.75 -17.48
N LEU A 83 11.44 -13.93 -16.45
CA LEU A 83 10.17 -13.89 -15.74
C LEU A 83 9.16 -13.02 -16.51
N VAL A 84 7.92 -13.47 -16.54
CA VAL A 84 6.79 -12.71 -17.11
C VAL A 84 5.99 -12.13 -15.95
N ALA A 85 5.90 -10.80 -15.92
CA ALA A 85 5.10 -10.07 -14.96
C ALA A 85 3.75 -9.69 -15.56
N GLY A 86 2.67 -10.07 -14.88
CA GLY A 86 1.33 -9.60 -15.19
C GLY A 86 1.19 -8.13 -14.83
N ASP A 87 1.09 -7.27 -15.83
CA ASP A 87 1.05 -5.81 -15.68
C ASP A 87 -0.39 -5.31 -15.47
N ILE A 88 -0.59 -4.54 -14.41
CA ILE A 88 -1.87 -3.96 -13.97
C ILE A 88 -1.66 -2.45 -13.78
N GLY A 89 -2.30 -1.66 -14.63
CA GLY A 89 -2.40 -0.21 -14.50
C GLY A 89 -3.69 0.24 -13.80
N PRO A 90 -3.88 1.56 -13.65
CA PRO A 90 -5.06 2.13 -13.02
C PRO A 90 -6.34 1.91 -13.86
N THR A 91 -7.48 1.90 -13.17
CA THR A 91 -8.83 1.92 -13.77
C THR A 91 -9.11 3.22 -14.53
N GLY A 92 -8.41 4.30 -14.16
CA GLY A 92 -8.67 5.65 -14.66
C GLY A 92 -9.85 6.34 -13.97
N LEU A 93 -10.36 5.78 -12.88
CA LEU A 93 -11.38 6.36 -12.01
C LEU A 93 -10.80 6.51 -10.61
N PHE A 94 -11.18 7.58 -9.92
CA PHE A 94 -10.86 7.70 -8.49
C PHE A 94 -11.79 6.81 -7.68
N ILE A 95 -11.22 6.13 -6.68
CA ILE A 95 -11.94 5.24 -5.77
C ILE A 95 -12.38 6.00 -4.53
N GLU A 96 -13.54 5.64 -3.98
CA GLU A 96 -14.00 6.10 -2.67
C GLU A 96 -12.90 5.95 -1.60
N PRO A 97 -12.66 6.99 -0.79
CA PRO A 97 -13.47 8.20 -0.65
C PRO A 97 -13.03 9.39 -1.53
N PHE A 98 -12.04 9.20 -2.40
CA PHE A 98 -11.49 10.27 -3.25
C PHE A 98 -12.20 10.40 -4.60
N GLY A 99 -13.10 9.48 -4.91
CA GLY A 99 -13.88 9.49 -6.13
C GLY A 99 -15.15 8.66 -6.05
N PRO A 100 -15.86 8.53 -7.19
CA PRO A 100 -17.18 7.93 -7.24
C PRO A 100 -17.19 6.40 -7.35
N LEU A 101 -16.05 5.76 -7.65
CA LEU A 101 -16.00 4.31 -7.81
C LEU A 101 -15.96 3.64 -6.43
N ALA A 102 -16.93 2.78 -6.14
CA ALA A 102 -16.96 2.05 -4.89
C ALA A 102 -15.73 1.14 -4.73
N PHE A 103 -15.18 1.07 -3.52
CA PHE A 103 -13.94 0.32 -3.25
C PHE A 103 -14.03 -1.16 -3.66
N GLU A 104 -15.12 -1.84 -3.31
CA GLU A 104 -15.30 -3.25 -3.65
C GLU A 104 -15.48 -3.48 -5.16
N GLU A 105 -16.12 -2.55 -5.87
CA GLU A 105 -16.24 -2.64 -7.34
C GLU A 105 -14.87 -2.57 -8.01
N ALA A 106 -13.96 -1.73 -7.50
CA ALA A 106 -12.60 -1.67 -8.01
C ALA A 106 -11.82 -2.96 -7.71
N VAL A 107 -11.92 -3.49 -6.48
CA VAL A 107 -11.28 -4.77 -6.10
C VAL A 107 -11.77 -5.89 -7.02
N ASP A 108 -13.08 -6.00 -7.25
CA ASP A 108 -13.63 -7.08 -8.08
C ASP A 108 -13.20 -6.94 -9.55
N ALA A 109 -13.11 -5.72 -10.08
CA ALA A 109 -12.55 -5.48 -11.41
C ALA A 109 -11.08 -5.92 -11.51
N PHE A 110 -10.25 -5.62 -10.49
CA PHE A 110 -8.87 -6.09 -10.45
C PHE A 110 -8.78 -7.61 -10.27
N LYS A 111 -9.68 -8.24 -9.50
CA LYS A 111 -9.71 -9.72 -9.37
C LYS A 111 -9.96 -10.41 -10.70
N GLU A 112 -10.84 -9.87 -11.54
CA GLU A 112 -11.08 -10.40 -12.88
C GLU A 112 -9.78 -10.40 -13.72
N GLN A 113 -9.07 -9.27 -13.73
CA GLN A 113 -7.78 -9.12 -14.42
C GLN A 113 -6.71 -10.06 -13.84
N VAL A 114 -6.56 -10.11 -12.51
CA VAL A 114 -5.57 -10.94 -11.81
C VAL A 114 -5.76 -12.42 -12.09
N ARG A 115 -7.00 -12.91 -12.10
CA ARG A 115 -7.29 -14.32 -12.42
C ARG A 115 -6.79 -14.69 -13.81
N GLY A 116 -7.05 -13.85 -14.81
CA GLY A 116 -6.58 -14.11 -16.18
C GLY A 116 -5.05 -14.12 -16.27
N LEU A 117 -4.38 -13.17 -15.61
CA LEU A 117 -2.92 -13.11 -15.56
C LEU A 117 -2.28 -14.35 -14.91
N ILE A 118 -2.84 -14.81 -13.79
CA ILE A 118 -2.35 -16.00 -13.07
C ILE A 118 -2.59 -17.27 -13.89
N ASP A 119 -3.80 -17.46 -14.42
CA ASP A 119 -4.14 -18.63 -15.23
C ASP A 119 -3.37 -18.67 -16.55
N GLY A 120 -3.03 -17.50 -17.10
CA GLY A 120 -2.17 -17.35 -18.28
C GLY A 120 -0.68 -17.64 -18.01
N GLY A 121 -0.30 -17.87 -16.75
CA GLY A 121 1.04 -18.35 -16.38
C GLY A 121 2.06 -17.26 -16.04
N CYS A 122 1.64 -16.07 -15.61
CA CYS A 122 2.56 -15.05 -15.10
C CYS A 122 3.33 -15.55 -13.86
N ASP A 123 4.61 -15.20 -13.77
CA ASP A 123 5.49 -15.59 -12.66
C ASP A 123 5.37 -14.63 -11.47
N LEU A 124 5.02 -13.38 -11.73
CA LEU A 124 4.76 -12.34 -10.74
C LEU A 124 3.70 -11.36 -11.24
N ILE A 125 3.23 -10.47 -10.36
CA ILE A 125 2.31 -9.38 -10.70
C ILE A 125 3.00 -8.04 -10.45
N VAL A 126 2.76 -7.09 -11.36
CA VAL A 126 3.17 -5.70 -11.21
C VAL A 126 1.92 -4.83 -11.27
N ILE A 127 1.72 -4.03 -10.23
CA ILE A 127 0.71 -2.98 -10.16
C ILE A 127 1.47 -1.67 -10.37
N GLU A 128 1.42 -1.06 -11.55
CA GLU A 128 2.24 0.12 -11.88
C GLU A 128 1.43 1.37 -12.25
N THR A 129 2.07 2.54 -12.10
CA THR A 129 1.52 3.86 -12.44
C THR A 129 0.25 4.22 -11.65
N MET A 130 0.16 3.76 -10.40
CA MET A 130 -0.96 4.15 -9.54
C MET A 130 -0.79 5.62 -9.12
N ILE A 131 -1.84 6.41 -9.39
CA ILE A 131 -1.92 7.85 -9.08
C ILE A 131 -2.63 8.12 -7.74
N ASP A 132 -3.16 7.07 -7.13
CA ASP A 132 -3.93 7.11 -5.90
C ASP A 132 -3.62 5.88 -5.04
N ILE A 133 -3.42 6.11 -3.74
CA ILE A 133 -3.04 5.04 -2.82
C ILE A 133 -4.18 4.04 -2.59
N GLN A 134 -5.43 4.48 -2.65
CA GLN A 134 -6.59 3.63 -2.44
C GLN A 134 -6.80 2.68 -3.62
N GLU A 135 -6.54 3.14 -4.85
CA GLU A 135 -6.49 2.31 -6.06
C GLU A 135 -5.37 1.28 -6.02
N ALA A 136 -4.16 1.67 -5.60
CA ALA A 136 -3.07 0.73 -5.38
C ALA A 136 -3.43 -0.34 -4.34
N ARG A 137 -4.09 0.06 -3.23
CA ARG A 137 -4.58 -0.87 -2.20
C ARG A 137 -5.64 -1.83 -2.74
N ALA A 138 -6.61 -1.34 -3.51
CA ALA A 138 -7.66 -2.16 -4.10
C ALA A 138 -7.06 -3.26 -5.02
N ALA A 139 -6.13 -2.87 -5.89
CA ALA A 139 -5.41 -3.81 -6.76
C ALA A 139 -4.58 -4.83 -5.97
N LEU A 140 -3.83 -4.37 -4.94
CA LEU A 140 -3.00 -5.27 -4.13
C LEU A 140 -3.85 -6.27 -3.34
N LEU A 141 -4.95 -5.81 -2.75
CA LEU A 141 -5.91 -6.69 -2.06
C LEU A 141 -6.54 -7.70 -3.01
N ALA A 142 -6.90 -7.29 -4.22
CA ALA A 142 -7.37 -8.21 -5.25
C ALA A 142 -6.34 -9.32 -5.55
N VAL A 143 -5.05 -8.98 -5.67
CA VAL A 143 -3.99 -9.98 -5.84
C VAL A 143 -3.93 -10.92 -4.64
N LYS A 144 -3.82 -10.37 -3.42
CA LYS A 144 -3.65 -11.17 -2.19
C LYS A 144 -4.85 -12.05 -1.86
N GLU A 145 -6.06 -11.67 -2.27
CA GLU A 145 -7.27 -12.49 -2.11
C GLU A 145 -7.37 -13.64 -3.13
N ILE A 146 -6.70 -13.53 -4.28
CA ILE A 146 -6.67 -14.59 -5.29
C ILE A 146 -5.50 -15.55 -5.04
N LYS A 147 -4.29 -15.03 -4.84
CA LYS A 147 -3.08 -15.83 -4.66
C LYS A 147 -1.98 -15.01 -4.01
N ASP A 148 -1.26 -15.60 -3.07
CA ASP A 148 -0.01 -15.01 -2.56
C ASP A 148 1.13 -15.23 -3.58
N ILE A 149 1.14 -14.39 -4.61
CA ILE A 149 2.17 -14.32 -5.64
C ILE A 149 3.06 -13.09 -5.41
N PHE A 150 4.33 -13.16 -5.82
CA PHE A 150 5.23 -12.02 -5.71
C PHE A 150 4.63 -10.81 -6.42
N THR A 151 4.37 -9.74 -5.68
CA THR A 151 3.67 -8.57 -6.19
C THR A 151 4.51 -7.32 -6.00
N ILE A 152 4.79 -6.63 -7.10
CA ILE A 152 5.44 -5.32 -7.11
C ILE A 152 4.35 -4.26 -7.19
N VAL A 153 4.43 -3.22 -6.37
CA VAL A 153 3.53 -2.06 -6.48
C VAL A 153 4.34 -0.80 -6.70
N SER A 154 4.02 -0.03 -7.73
CA SER A 154 4.66 1.26 -7.98
C SER A 154 3.65 2.38 -8.18
N MET A 155 3.97 3.50 -7.54
CA MET A 155 3.21 4.75 -7.64
C MET A 155 3.89 5.70 -8.63
N THR A 156 3.14 6.70 -9.09
CA THR A 156 3.65 7.78 -9.94
C THR A 156 3.46 9.11 -9.20
N TYR A 157 4.47 9.99 -9.22
CA TYR A 157 4.52 11.24 -8.45
C TYR A 157 4.71 12.47 -9.34
N GLU A 158 4.07 13.58 -9.00
CA GLU A 158 4.28 14.87 -9.65
C GLU A 158 5.63 15.49 -9.27
N LYS A 159 5.95 16.66 -9.86
CA LYS A 159 7.21 17.38 -9.62
C LYS A 159 7.45 17.75 -8.15
N ASP A 160 6.38 17.97 -7.41
CA ASP A 160 6.39 18.28 -5.99
C ASP A 160 6.59 17.05 -5.08
N GLY A 161 6.68 15.85 -5.66
CA GLY A 161 6.90 14.61 -4.93
C GLY A 161 5.64 13.98 -4.34
N HIS A 162 4.45 14.35 -4.81
CA HIS A 162 3.20 13.76 -4.35
C HIS A 162 2.42 13.10 -5.49
N THR A 163 1.62 12.10 -5.17
CA THR A 163 0.57 11.61 -6.07
C THR A 163 -0.52 12.67 -6.22
N LEU A 164 -1.46 12.48 -7.15
CA LEU A 164 -2.54 13.43 -7.40
C LEU A 164 -3.42 13.70 -6.16
N ASN A 165 -3.57 12.70 -5.28
CA ASN A 165 -4.29 12.82 -4.01
C ASN A 165 -3.39 13.14 -2.80
N GLY A 166 -2.12 13.49 -3.02
CA GLY A 166 -1.23 14.03 -1.99
C GLY A 166 -0.43 12.99 -1.20
N THR A 167 -0.29 11.76 -1.69
CA THR A 167 0.54 10.72 -1.05
C THR A 167 2.00 10.91 -1.45
N ASP A 168 2.92 11.00 -0.48
CA ASP A 168 4.36 11.03 -0.73
C ASP A 168 4.97 9.60 -0.82
N PRO A 169 6.21 9.44 -1.31
CA PRO A 169 6.86 8.14 -1.46
C PRO A 169 6.99 7.30 -0.18
N VAL A 170 7.24 7.93 0.96
CA VAL A 170 7.44 7.22 2.23
C VAL A 170 6.10 6.75 2.78
N THR A 171 5.06 7.59 2.72
CA THR A 171 3.69 7.19 3.07
C THR A 171 3.22 6.00 2.24
N ALA A 172 3.42 6.05 0.91
CA ALA A 172 3.03 4.94 0.03
C ALA A 172 3.78 3.65 0.36
N LEU A 173 5.09 3.73 0.62
CA LEU A 173 5.92 2.59 1.03
C LEU A 173 5.38 1.93 2.30
N ILE A 174 5.15 2.71 3.36
CA ILE A 174 4.66 2.20 4.65
C ILE A 174 3.32 1.49 4.46
N THR A 175 2.38 2.09 3.72
CA THR A 175 1.06 1.51 3.46
C THR A 175 1.16 0.21 2.67
N LEU A 176 1.86 0.23 1.52
CA LEU A 176 1.84 -0.88 0.57
C LEU A 176 2.68 -2.08 1.03
N GLN A 177 3.86 -1.83 1.63
CA GLN A 177 4.70 -2.92 2.15
C GLN A 177 3.98 -3.64 3.30
N SER A 178 3.27 -2.89 4.15
CA SER A 178 2.56 -3.46 5.29
C SER A 178 1.34 -4.27 4.83
N LEU A 179 0.66 -3.82 3.79
CA LEU A 179 -0.43 -4.55 3.14
C LEU A 179 0.03 -5.82 2.38
N GLY A 180 1.34 -6.07 2.32
CA GLY A 180 1.92 -7.31 1.79
C GLY A 180 2.50 -7.21 0.38
N ALA A 181 2.75 -6.00 -0.15
CA ALA A 181 3.54 -5.86 -1.37
C ALA A 181 4.94 -6.45 -1.15
N ASN A 182 5.43 -7.26 -2.10
CA ASN A 182 6.74 -7.90 -1.99
C ASN A 182 7.88 -6.99 -2.46
N ALA A 183 7.55 -5.92 -3.20
CA ALA A 183 8.42 -4.81 -3.49
C ALA A 183 7.59 -3.55 -3.75
N VAL A 184 8.12 -2.38 -3.41
CA VAL A 184 7.43 -1.10 -3.61
C VAL A 184 8.36 -0.14 -4.31
N GLY A 185 7.83 0.72 -5.17
CA GLY A 185 8.68 1.64 -5.92
C GLY A 185 7.92 2.73 -6.62
N CYS A 186 8.60 3.29 -7.62
CA CYS A 186 8.04 4.33 -8.45
C CYS A 186 8.40 4.11 -9.92
N ASN A 187 7.47 4.49 -10.78
CA ASN A 187 7.63 4.42 -12.22
C ASN A 187 7.02 5.65 -12.87
N CYS A 188 7.36 5.87 -14.14
CA CYS A 188 6.88 7.01 -14.93
C CYS A 188 7.28 8.36 -14.28
N SER A 189 6.43 9.39 -14.46
CA SER A 189 6.53 10.67 -13.77
C SER A 189 7.74 11.53 -14.14
N THR A 190 8.24 12.29 -13.16
CA THR A 190 9.43 13.11 -13.22
C THR A 190 10.63 12.29 -13.71
N GLY A 191 11.53 12.91 -14.47
CA GLY A 191 12.68 12.21 -15.07
C GLY A 191 13.57 11.51 -14.02
N PRO A 192 14.54 10.70 -14.47
CA PRO A 192 15.34 9.83 -13.59
C PRO A 192 16.01 10.52 -12.39
N GLU A 193 16.35 11.80 -12.49
CA GLU A 193 16.97 12.59 -11.42
C GLU A 193 16.10 12.65 -10.16
N LYS A 194 14.84 13.10 -10.29
CA LYS A 194 13.94 13.23 -9.15
C LYS A 194 13.59 11.87 -8.54
N MET A 195 13.54 10.83 -9.37
CA MET A 195 13.32 9.46 -8.92
C MET A 195 14.43 8.96 -7.98
N VAL A 196 15.68 9.42 -8.15
CA VAL A 196 16.78 9.10 -7.22
C VAL A 196 16.47 9.63 -5.81
N GLU A 197 15.93 10.84 -5.70
CA GLU A 197 15.53 11.42 -4.41
C GLU A 197 14.42 10.61 -3.74
N PHE A 198 13.41 10.18 -4.50
CA PHE A 198 12.32 9.36 -3.97
C PHE A 198 12.82 8.01 -3.43
N ILE A 199 13.66 7.32 -4.20
CA ILE A 199 14.23 6.03 -3.76
C ILE A 199 15.11 6.22 -2.52
N ALA A 200 15.93 7.27 -2.48
CA ALA A 200 16.76 7.57 -1.32
C ALA A 200 15.92 7.86 -0.06
N ALA A 201 14.80 8.59 -0.21
CA ALA A 201 13.88 8.88 0.89
C ALA A 201 13.14 7.64 1.40
N MET A 202 12.77 6.73 0.49
CA MET A 202 12.11 5.45 0.81
C MET A 202 13.04 4.46 1.53
N LYS A 203 14.33 4.42 1.16
CA LYS A 203 15.26 3.36 1.58
C LYS A 203 15.36 3.15 3.10
N PRO A 204 15.41 4.20 3.95
CA PRO A 204 15.46 4.02 5.40
C PRO A 204 14.25 3.30 6.00
N TYR A 205 13.08 3.38 5.35
CA TYR A 205 11.81 2.82 5.84
C TYR A 205 11.47 1.45 5.23
N ALA A 206 12.20 1.04 4.21
CA ALA A 206 11.91 -0.15 3.42
C ALA A 206 12.21 -1.44 4.18
N THR A 207 11.20 -2.30 4.29
CA THR A 207 11.35 -3.72 4.69
C THR A 207 11.37 -4.66 3.48
N VAL A 208 11.03 -4.13 2.31
CA VAL A 208 10.94 -4.84 1.03
C VAL A 208 11.85 -4.20 -0.03
N PRO A 209 12.29 -4.94 -1.05
CA PRO A 209 13.06 -4.38 -2.16
C PRO A 209 12.39 -3.18 -2.81
N LEU A 210 13.21 -2.21 -3.25
CA LEU A 210 12.73 -1.02 -3.96
C LEU A 210 12.82 -1.16 -5.47
N VAL A 211 11.85 -0.61 -6.20
CA VAL A 211 11.80 -0.64 -7.69
C VAL A 211 11.82 0.76 -8.26
N ALA A 212 12.59 0.98 -9.33
CA ALA A 212 12.60 2.26 -10.05
C ALA A 212 12.51 2.04 -11.57
N LYS A 213 11.52 2.69 -12.20
CA LYS A 213 11.25 2.63 -13.65
C LYS A 213 11.01 4.05 -14.22
N PRO A 214 12.06 4.89 -14.37
CA PRO A 214 11.87 6.24 -14.87
C PRO A 214 11.54 6.27 -16.37
N ASN A 215 11.00 7.39 -16.82
CA ASN A 215 10.90 7.72 -18.24
C ASN A 215 12.28 8.02 -18.85
N ALA A 216 12.42 7.92 -20.17
CA ALA A 216 13.61 8.36 -20.91
C ALA A 216 13.67 9.91 -21.00
N GLY A 217 13.74 10.57 -19.84
CA GLY A 217 13.64 12.02 -19.72
C GLY A 217 12.20 12.51 -19.52
N VAL A 218 12.06 13.84 -19.42
CA VAL A 218 10.75 14.49 -19.26
C VAL A 218 10.06 14.53 -20.63
N PRO A 219 8.78 14.10 -20.73
CA PRO A 219 8.06 14.13 -22.01
C PRO A 219 7.90 15.56 -22.52
N ARG A 220 8.09 15.75 -23.84
CA ARG A 220 7.77 17.00 -24.54
C ARG A 220 6.77 16.73 -25.65
N LEU A 221 5.85 17.67 -25.87
CA LEU A 221 4.93 17.62 -27.00
C LEU A 221 5.51 18.43 -28.15
N GLU A 222 5.75 17.77 -29.28
CA GLU A 222 6.20 18.39 -30.52
C GLU A 222 5.37 17.85 -31.69
N GLY A 223 4.69 18.75 -32.43
CA GLY A 223 3.85 18.35 -33.57
C GLY A 223 2.74 17.34 -33.23
N GLY A 224 2.18 17.39 -32.01
CA GLY A 224 1.17 16.45 -31.53
C GLY A 224 1.72 15.06 -31.15
N LYS A 225 3.03 14.87 -31.15
CA LYS A 225 3.71 13.64 -30.73
C LYS A 225 4.45 13.88 -29.41
N THR A 226 4.40 12.89 -28.52
CA THR A 226 5.20 12.90 -27.30
C THR A 226 6.61 12.39 -27.59
N ILE A 227 7.62 13.22 -27.35
CA ILE A 227 9.04 12.91 -27.58
C ILE A 227 9.76 12.78 -26.24
N PHE A 228 10.69 11.82 -26.20
CA PHE A 228 11.59 11.53 -25.08
C PHE A 228 13.02 11.62 -25.62
N GLU A 229 13.79 12.59 -25.14
CA GLU A 229 15.10 12.94 -25.72
C GLU A 229 16.29 12.27 -25.03
N MET A 230 16.10 11.65 -23.86
CA MET A 230 17.22 11.05 -23.14
C MET A 230 17.74 9.84 -23.91
N ASP A 231 19.03 9.82 -24.21
CA ASP A 231 19.68 8.67 -24.83
C ASP A 231 19.94 7.53 -23.83
N ALA A 232 20.30 6.36 -24.37
CA ALA A 232 20.54 5.14 -23.59
C ALA A 232 21.69 5.26 -22.58
N LYS A 233 22.76 6.02 -22.89
CA LYS A 233 23.92 6.18 -22.00
C LYS A 233 23.59 7.10 -20.83
N ALA A 234 22.91 8.21 -21.10
CA ALA A 234 22.42 9.12 -20.08
C ALA A 234 21.42 8.41 -19.16
N PHE A 235 20.51 7.61 -19.72
CA PHE A 235 19.58 6.80 -18.94
C PHE A 235 20.29 5.79 -18.03
N ALA A 236 21.28 5.06 -18.56
CA ALA A 236 22.07 4.09 -17.80
C ALA A 236 22.90 4.73 -16.67
N TYR A 237 23.39 5.97 -16.88
CA TYR A 237 24.05 6.74 -15.82
C TYR A 237 23.12 6.97 -14.62
N PHE A 238 21.87 7.37 -14.85
CA PHE A 238 20.89 7.49 -13.77
C PHE A 238 20.49 6.13 -13.18
N GLY A 239 20.45 5.07 -13.99
CA GLY A 239 20.26 3.71 -13.50
C GLY A 239 21.28 3.32 -12.41
N ARG A 240 22.54 3.70 -12.57
CA ARG A 240 23.57 3.52 -11.53
C ARG A 240 23.28 4.34 -10.27
N LYS A 241 22.85 5.59 -10.42
CA LYS A 241 22.46 6.44 -9.28
C LYS A 241 21.27 5.87 -8.52
N LEU A 242 20.26 5.35 -9.22
CA LEU A 242 19.10 4.69 -8.61
C LEU A 242 19.52 3.44 -7.83
N ALA A 243 20.42 2.62 -8.38
CA ALA A 243 20.98 1.48 -7.67
C ALA A 243 21.71 1.91 -6.39
N GLN A 244 22.52 2.97 -6.46
CA GLN A 244 23.24 3.54 -5.31
C GLN A 244 22.31 4.13 -4.26
N ALA A 245 21.22 4.76 -4.68
CA ALA A 245 20.18 5.28 -3.78
C ALA A 245 19.41 4.18 -3.05
N GLY A 246 19.47 2.94 -3.54
CA GLY A 246 18.93 1.76 -2.85
C GLY A 246 17.88 0.98 -3.64
N ALA A 247 17.65 1.30 -4.91
CA ALA A 247 16.80 0.51 -5.80
C ALA A 247 17.39 -0.89 -5.99
N ASN A 248 16.54 -1.90 -5.87
CA ASN A 248 16.89 -3.31 -6.03
C ASN A 248 16.54 -3.84 -7.42
N MET A 249 15.50 -3.28 -8.03
CA MET A 249 15.06 -3.59 -9.38
C MET A 249 14.98 -2.31 -10.20
N LEU A 250 15.51 -2.37 -11.42
CA LEU A 250 15.61 -1.23 -12.33
C LEU A 250 15.00 -1.59 -13.67
N GLY A 251 14.33 -0.63 -14.29
CA GLY A 251 13.81 -0.79 -15.65
C GLY A 251 13.56 0.56 -16.30
N GLY A 252 12.72 0.55 -17.34
CA GLY A 252 12.30 1.75 -18.05
C GLY A 252 10.79 1.84 -18.26
N CYS A 253 10.26 3.05 -18.22
CA CYS A 253 8.86 3.36 -18.53
C CYS A 253 8.73 3.99 -19.94
N CYS A 254 8.07 5.13 -20.08
CA CYS A 254 7.80 5.74 -21.38
C CYS A 254 9.09 6.27 -22.03
N GLY A 255 9.19 6.11 -23.35
CA GLY A 255 10.35 6.50 -24.15
C GLY A 255 11.52 5.52 -24.12
N THR A 256 11.55 4.58 -23.16
CA THR A 256 12.64 3.60 -23.06
C THR A 256 12.53 2.50 -24.11
N THR A 257 13.66 2.16 -24.72
CA THR A 257 13.78 1.18 -25.81
C THR A 257 14.65 0.00 -25.39
N PRO A 258 14.74 -1.09 -26.18
CA PRO A 258 15.71 -2.16 -25.94
C PRO A 258 17.16 -1.67 -25.84
N GLU A 259 17.52 -0.57 -26.51
CA GLU A 259 18.86 0.03 -26.40
C GLU A 259 19.10 0.61 -24.99
N HIS A 260 18.11 1.30 -24.43
CA HIS A 260 18.17 1.83 -23.06
C HIS A 260 18.35 0.72 -22.03
N ILE A 261 17.59 -0.36 -22.17
CA ILE A 261 17.69 -1.51 -21.27
C ILE A 261 19.05 -2.21 -21.40
N ARG A 262 19.61 -2.28 -22.60
CA ARG A 262 20.95 -2.85 -22.83
C ARG A 262 22.04 -2.06 -22.12
N GLU A 263 22.03 -0.74 -22.25
CA GLU A 263 23.01 0.11 -21.57
C GLU A 263 22.79 0.10 -20.05
N LEU A 264 21.54 0.09 -19.58
CA LEU A 264 21.21 -0.06 -18.16
C LEU A 264 21.76 -1.38 -17.58
N ALA A 265 21.51 -2.50 -18.26
CA ALA A 265 21.98 -3.82 -17.83
C ALA A 265 23.51 -3.87 -17.75
N LYS A 266 24.22 -3.35 -18.76
CA LYS A 266 25.69 -3.25 -18.75
C LYS A 266 26.19 -2.38 -17.59
N ALA A 267 25.57 -1.21 -17.39
CA ALA A 267 26.01 -0.24 -16.38
C ALA A 267 25.79 -0.72 -14.94
N THR A 268 24.84 -1.63 -14.73
CA THR A 268 24.44 -2.12 -13.40
C THR A 268 24.89 -3.56 -13.10
N ALA A 269 25.43 -4.30 -14.09
CA ALA A 269 25.80 -5.71 -13.96
C ALA A 269 26.73 -6.06 -12.78
N LYS A 270 27.60 -5.14 -12.36
CA LYS A 270 28.55 -5.34 -11.23
C LYS A 270 28.06 -4.74 -9.91
N ILE A 271 26.89 -4.11 -9.88
CA ILE A 271 26.34 -3.50 -8.67
C ILE A 271 25.55 -4.56 -7.93
N LYS A 272 25.98 -4.88 -6.70
CA LYS A 272 25.22 -5.76 -5.82
C LYS A 272 24.07 -4.96 -5.18
N PRO A 273 22.79 -5.36 -5.35
CA PRO A 273 21.68 -4.67 -4.72
C PRO A 273 21.81 -4.65 -3.19
N CYS A 274 21.62 -3.48 -2.57
CA CYS A 274 21.52 -3.37 -1.12
C CYS A 274 20.13 -3.85 -0.68
N LEU A 275 20.03 -5.05 -0.12
CA LEU A 275 18.75 -5.58 0.36
C LEU A 275 18.23 -4.77 1.57
N PRO A 276 16.92 -4.78 1.85
CA PRO A 276 16.36 -4.20 3.07
C PRO A 276 17.08 -4.74 4.32
N GLN A 277 17.48 -3.83 5.21
CA GLN A 277 18.22 -4.20 6.44
C GLN A 277 17.29 -4.56 7.60
N ARG A 278 16.05 -4.06 7.56
CA ARG A 278 15.03 -4.26 8.60
C ARG A 278 13.94 -5.21 8.12
N LYS A 279 13.37 -5.97 9.05
CA LYS A 279 12.25 -6.90 8.78
C LYS A 279 10.87 -6.27 9.03
N SER A 280 10.81 -5.24 9.86
CA SER A 280 9.60 -4.56 10.29
C SER A 280 9.87 -3.08 10.56
N ILE A 281 8.81 -2.30 10.73
CA ILE A 281 8.89 -0.88 11.09
C ILE A 281 7.68 -0.45 11.91
N SER A 282 7.94 0.30 12.98
CA SER A 282 6.92 0.85 13.87
C SER A 282 6.40 2.16 13.29
N ALA A 283 5.53 2.07 12.31
CA ALA A 283 4.98 3.22 11.61
C ALA A 283 3.53 3.01 11.22
N LEU A 284 2.76 4.10 11.25
CA LEU A 284 1.36 4.19 10.85
C LEU A 284 1.24 5.17 9.68
N SER A 285 0.19 5.06 8.88
CA SER A 285 -0.01 5.96 7.74
C SER A 285 -1.48 6.27 7.52
N SER A 286 -1.75 7.46 6.99
CA SER A 286 -3.00 7.84 6.34
C SER A 286 -2.79 7.89 4.82
N ALA A 287 -3.78 8.37 4.07
CA ALA A 287 -3.63 8.58 2.63
C ALA A 287 -2.55 9.60 2.27
N ARG A 288 -2.22 10.53 3.18
CA ARG A 288 -1.42 11.74 2.90
C ARG A 288 -0.32 11.99 3.92
N GLY A 289 0.00 11.03 4.77
CA GLY A 289 1.05 11.20 5.76
C GLY A 289 1.32 9.93 6.53
N PHE A 290 2.40 9.95 7.29
CA PHE A 290 2.81 8.84 8.14
C PHE A 290 3.34 9.34 9.48
N VAL A 291 3.30 8.45 10.46
CA VAL A 291 3.92 8.63 11.77
C VAL A 291 4.85 7.46 11.99
N HIS A 292 6.15 7.73 12.14
CA HIS A 292 7.16 6.73 12.50
C HIS A 292 7.42 6.82 14.00
N LEU A 293 7.02 5.79 14.74
CA LEU A 293 7.20 5.65 16.18
C LEU A 293 8.64 5.23 16.49
N ALA A 294 9.59 6.07 16.12
CA ALA A 294 11.01 5.85 16.35
C ALA A 294 11.38 6.09 17.82
N GLU A 295 12.43 5.40 18.27
CA GLU A 295 13.07 5.70 19.55
C GLU A 295 13.60 7.14 19.58
N ASN A 296 13.68 7.71 20.79
CA ASN A 296 14.20 9.07 21.03
C ASN A 296 13.42 10.20 20.32
N GLN A 297 12.16 9.96 19.97
CA GLN A 297 11.24 11.00 19.52
C GLN A 297 10.43 11.60 20.70
N PRO A 298 9.85 12.79 20.55
CA PRO A 298 8.88 13.33 21.51
C PRO A 298 7.70 12.38 21.75
N LEU A 299 6.96 12.63 22.84
CA LEU A 299 5.73 11.89 23.13
C LEU A 299 4.75 12.02 21.95
N PHE A 300 4.31 10.87 21.42
CA PHE A 300 3.24 10.83 20.43
C PHE A 300 1.88 10.98 21.13
N ILE A 301 1.08 11.93 20.65
CA ILE A 301 -0.22 12.28 21.19
C ILE A 301 -1.31 11.56 20.37
N VAL A 302 -2.16 10.79 21.05
CA VAL A 302 -3.36 10.18 20.46
C VAL A 302 -4.57 11.01 20.89
N GLY A 303 -5.27 11.62 19.93
CA GLY A 303 -6.49 12.38 20.19
C GLY A 303 -7.67 11.45 20.48
N GLU A 304 -8.18 11.48 21.71
CA GLU A 304 -9.25 10.59 22.22
C GLU A 304 -10.69 11.14 22.07
N ARG A 305 -10.86 12.35 21.52
CA ARG A 305 -12.15 13.06 21.60
C ARG A 305 -13.24 12.44 20.73
N ILE A 306 -12.93 11.67 19.70
CA ILE A 306 -13.92 11.00 18.83
C ILE A 306 -14.33 9.68 19.49
N ASN A 307 -15.09 9.81 20.58
CA ASN A 307 -15.63 8.70 21.36
C ASN A 307 -16.98 9.14 21.96
N PRO A 308 -18.10 8.47 21.63
CA PRO A 308 -19.45 8.87 22.05
C PRO A 308 -19.70 8.66 23.55
N THR A 309 -18.86 7.92 24.26
CA THR A 309 -19.04 7.63 25.69
C THR A 309 -19.13 8.92 26.50
N GLY A 310 -20.28 9.16 27.13
CA GLY A 310 -20.54 10.36 27.94
C GLY A 310 -20.79 11.65 27.13
N LYS A 311 -20.83 11.60 25.79
CA LYS A 311 -20.96 12.79 24.91
C LYS A 311 -22.30 12.80 24.18
N LYS A 312 -23.36 13.27 24.84
CA LYS A 312 -24.74 13.30 24.33
C LYS A 312 -24.88 13.88 22.91
N ALA A 313 -24.17 14.98 22.62
CA ALA A 313 -24.22 15.61 21.29
C ALA A 313 -23.66 14.71 20.18
N LEU A 314 -22.53 14.03 20.43
CA LEU A 314 -21.93 13.09 19.48
C LEU A 314 -22.78 11.82 19.34
N GLN A 315 -23.35 11.31 20.44
CA GLN A 315 -24.28 10.17 20.41
C GLN A 315 -25.50 10.46 19.52
N GLN A 316 -26.12 11.63 19.70
CA GLN A 316 -27.26 12.05 18.89
C GLN A 316 -26.87 12.19 17.42
N GLU A 317 -25.70 12.76 17.14
CA GLU A 317 -25.22 12.94 15.76
C GLU A 317 -25.00 11.61 15.04
N LEU A 318 -24.40 10.63 15.72
CA LEU A 318 -24.22 9.27 15.19
C LEU A 318 -25.55 8.57 14.89
N ILE A 319 -26.54 8.70 15.78
CA ILE A 319 -27.88 8.12 15.57
C ILE A 319 -28.58 8.77 14.36
N GLU A 320 -28.40 10.07 14.16
CA GLU A 320 -28.95 10.82 13.03
C GLU A 320 -28.17 10.62 11.72
N GLY A 321 -27.06 9.88 11.73
CA GLY A 321 -26.19 9.68 10.55
C GLY A 321 -25.47 10.96 10.11
N LYS A 322 -25.32 11.93 11.00
CA LYS A 322 -24.57 13.17 10.76
C LYS A 322 -23.11 12.99 11.20
N MET A 323 -22.21 13.82 10.66
CA MET A 323 -20.77 13.72 10.97
C MET A 323 -20.05 15.06 11.13
N SER A 324 -20.81 16.15 11.34
CA SER A 324 -20.28 17.49 11.55
C SER A 324 -19.37 17.59 12.78
N ILE A 325 -19.79 17.05 13.92
CA ILE A 325 -19.02 17.04 15.17
C ILE A 325 -17.77 16.17 14.99
N ILE A 326 -17.87 15.03 14.33
CA ILE A 326 -16.71 14.16 14.06
C ILE A 326 -15.65 14.91 13.23
N ARG A 327 -16.08 15.57 12.15
CA ARG A 327 -15.18 16.38 11.31
C ARG A 327 -14.50 17.47 12.12
N GLN A 328 -15.26 18.22 12.92
CA GLN A 328 -14.71 19.30 13.73
C GLN A 328 -13.73 18.77 14.78
N MET A 329 -14.08 17.70 15.50
CA MET A 329 -13.21 17.08 16.49
C MET A 329 -11.90 16.57 15.88
N ALA A 330 -11.92 16.04 14.66
CA ALA A 330 -10.71 15.62 13.96
C ALA A 330 -9.77 16.81 13.69
N LEU A 331 -10.29 17.87 13.09
CA LEU A 331 -9.52 19.08 12.77
C LEU A 331 -9.01 19.78 14.03
N ASP A 332 -9.83 19.90 15.07
CA ASP A 332 -9.44 20.51 16.34
C ASP A 332 -8.27 19.77 16.97
N GLN A 333 -8.34 18.44 17.01
CA GLN A 333 -7.28 17.63 17.62
C GLN A 333 -5.98 17.67 16.81
N GLU A 334 -6.07 17.66 15.48
CA GLU A 334 -4.90 17.85 14.61
C GLU A 334 -4.25 19.22 14.85
N ASN A 335 -5.05 20.29 14.90
CA ASN A 335 -4.56 21.64 15.21
C ASN A 335 -4.00 21.79 16.63
N GLN A 336 -4.44 20.95 17.56
CA GLN A 336 -3.93 20.89 18.94
C GLN A 336 -2.68 20.00 19.09
N GLY A 337 -2.17 19.44 18.01
CA GLY A 337 -0.91 18.69 17.99
C GLY A 337 -1.07 17.18 18.18
N ALA A 338 -2.25 16.61 17.96
CA ALA A 338 -2.40 15.16 17.90
C ALA A 338 -1.56 14.58 16.75
N ASN A 339 -0.92 13.44 16.99
CA ASN A 339 -0.20 12.67 15.97
C ASN A 339 -1.08 11.56 15.37
N LEU A 340 -2.03 11.05 16.15
CA LEU A 340 -2.98 10.01 15.77
C LEU A 340 -4.38 10.40 16.28
N LEU A 341 -5.43 9.87 15.67
CA LEU A 341 -6.80 10.05 16.15
C LEU A 341 -7.41 8.71 16.53
N ASP A 342 -7.86 8.57 17.78
CA ASP A 342 -8.62 7.42 18.26
C ASP A 342 -10.10 7.60 17.94
N ILE A 343 -10.63 6.59 17.25
CA ILE A 343 -11.97 6.59 16.66
C ILE A 343 -12.75 5.43 17.26
N ASN A 344 -13.65 5.78 18.17
CA ASN A 344 -14.68 4.89 18.70
C ASN A 344 -16.05 5.38 18.24
N VAL A 345 -16.82 4.51 17.58
CA VAL A 345 -18.19 4.80 17.15
C VAL A 345 -19.23 4.00 17.93
N GLY A 346 -18.80 3.23 18.93
CA GLY A 346 -19.64 2.32 19.70
C GLY A 346 -20.74 3.06 20.45
N GLN A 347 -21.97 2.96 19.95
CA GLN A 347 -23.16 3.57 20.53
C GLN A 347 -24.36 2.62 20.37
N PRO A 348 -25.20 2.43 21.40
CA PRO A 348 -26.44 1.69 21.23
C PRO A 348 -27.36 2.34 20.19
N GLY A 349 -27.97 1.52 19.33
CA GLY A 349 -28.97 1.98 18.35
C GLY A 349 -28.42 2.34 16.96
N ILE A 350 -27.14 2.08 16.67
CA ILE A 350 -26.56 2.28 15.34
C ILE A 350 -26.04 0.98 14.72
N ASP A 351 -25.90 0.95 13.40
CA ASP A 351 -25.13 -0.06 12.69
C ASP A 351 -23.65 0.35 12.71
N GLU A 352 -22.90 -0.18 13.68
CA GLU A 352 -21.49 0.15 13.89
C GLU A 352 -20.62 -0.10 12.65
N VAL A 353 -20.93 -1.14 11.86
CA VAL A 353 -20.18 -1.50 10.64
C VAL A 353 -20.43 -0.49 9.54
N LYS A 354 -21.67 -0.06 9.36
CA LYS A 354 -22.01 1.01 8.40
C LYS A 354 -21.38 2.33 8.84
N THR A 355 -21.56 2.71 10.10
CA THR A 355 -21.08 3.99 10.64
C THR A 355 -19.57 4.11 10.57
N ILE A 356 -18.80 3.07 10.92
CA ILE A 356 -17.33 3.15 10.84
C ILE A 356 -16.84 3.36 9.41
N LYS A 357 -17.52 2.79 8.40
CA LYS A 357 -17.15 2.98 7.00
C LYS A 357 -17.34 4.43 6.56
N GLU A 358 -18.47 5.02 6.93
CA GLU A 358 -18.78 6.42 6.64
C GLU A 358 -17.81 7.37 7.38
N VAL A 359 -17.47 7.08 8.64
CA VAL A 359 -16.49 7.85 9.41
C VAL A 359 -15.09 7.77 8.80
N ILE A 360 -14.66 6.59 8.35
CA ILE A 360 -13.36 6.43 7.68
C ILE A 360 -13.34 7.17 6.35
N SER A 361 -14.41 7.10 5.56
CA SER A 361 -14.54 7.85 4.31
C SER A 361 -14.38 9.36 4.55
N LEU A 362 -15.08 9.88 5.55
CA LEU A 362 -14.97 11.27 5.99
C LEU A 362 -13.55 11.64 6.44
N LEU A 363 -12.97 10.89 7.36
CA LEU A 363 -11.70 11.24 7.99
C LEU A 363 -10.53 11.13 7.02
N SER A 364 -10.58 10.17 6.09
CA SER A 364 -9.58 10.00 5.03
C SER A 364 -9.47 11.23 4.12
N THR A 365 -10.57 11.99 3.94
CA THR A 365 -10.58 13.24 3.18
C THR A 365 -10.32 14.46 4.06
N THR A 366 -10.57 14.37 5.36
CA THR A 366 -10.51 15.51 6.31
C THR A 366 -9.14 15.73 6.94
N THR A 367 -8.48 14.69 7.45
CA THR A 367 -7.24 14.80 8.23
C THR A 367 -6.04 14.17 7.50
N ARG A 368 -4.82 14.52 7.91
CA ARG A 368 -3.59 13.81 7.50
C ARG A 368 -3.13 12.79 8.55
N LEU A 369 -3.73 12.79 9.75
CA LEU A 369 -3.32 11.92 10.84
C LEU A 369 -3.73 10.46 10.59
N PRO A 370 -2.85 9.49 10.90
CA PRO A 370 -3.25 8.09 10.94
C PRO A 370 -4.30 7.81 12.01
N LEU A 371 -5.14 6.80 11.78
CA LEU A 371 -6.25 6.46 12.67
C LEU A 371 -5.92 5.28 13.60
N VAL A 372 -6.39 5.41 14.83
CA VAL A 372 -6.52 4.33 15.80
C VAL A 372 -7.98 3.90 15.82
N ILE A 373 -8.26 2.63 15.52
CA ILE A 373 -9.64 2.12 15.46
C ILE A 373 -9.95 1.42 16.78
N ASP A 374 -10.78 2.05 17.60
CA ASP A 374 -11.23 1.54 18.90
C ASP A 374 -12.62 0.90 18.79
N SER A 375 -12.65 -0.43 18.81
CA SER A 375 -13.90 -1.19 18.84
C SER A 375 -13.71 -2.57 19.47
N SER A 376 -14.77 -3.07 20.10
CA SER A 376 -14.83 -4.46 20.56
C SER A 376 -15.40 -5.41 19.51
N ASN A 377 -15.96 -4.87 18.42
CA ASN A 377 -16.62 -5.62 17.36
C ASN A 377 -15.66 -5.94 16.22
N VAL A 378 -15.34 -7.23 16.06
CA VAL A 378 -14.41 -7.72 15.03
C VAL A 378 -14.85 -7.32 13.61
N LYS A 379 -16.16 -7.30 13.33
CA LYS A 379 -16.68 -6.94 11.99
C LYS A 379 -16.47 -5.46 11.70
N THR A 380 -16.61 -4.60 12.71
CA THR A 380 -16.34 -3.16 12.62
C THR A 380 -14.86 -2.92 12.33
N ILE A 381 -13.96 -3.61 13.05
CA ILE A 381 -12.51 -3.53 12.81
C ILE A 381 -12.17 -4.02 11.41
N GLU A 382 -12.72 -5.14 10.95
CA GLU A 382 -12.47 -5.65 9.59
C GLU A 382 -12.95 -4.67 8.52
N ALA A 383 -14.15 -4.11 8.68
CA ALA A 383 -14.69 -3.11 7.78
C ALA A 383 -13.79 -1.86 7.69
N ALA A 384 -13.23 -1.44 8.83
CA ALA A 384 -12.28 -0.35 8.88
C ALA A 384 -10.96 -0.66 8.16
N LEU A 385 -10.33 -1.78 8.51
CA LEU A 385 -9.09 -2.25 7.89
C LEU A 385 -9.20 -2.42 6.37
N ARG A 386 -10.37 -2.87 5.92
CA ARG A 386 -10.67 -3.08 4.51
C ARG A 386 -10.54 -1.78 3.71
N ILE A 387 -11.23 -0.72 4.12
CA ILE A 387 -11.38 0.48 3.30
C ILE A 387 -10.41 1.61 3.67
N TYR A 388 -9.71 1.55 4.80
CA TYR A 388 -8.87 2.67 5.22
C TYR A 388 -7.61 2.83 4.34
N PRO A 389 -7.38 4.01 3.71
CA PRO A 389 -6.27 4.25 2.76
C PRO A 389 -4.91 4.45 3.44
N GLY A 390 -4.53 3.57 4.38
CA GLY A 390 -3.31 3.67 5.16
C GLY A 390 -3.07 2.47 6.06
N ARG A 391 -2.20 2.61 7.06
CA ARG A 391 -1.88 1.58 8.06
C ARG A 391 -2.45 1.98 9.43
N ILE A 392 -3.44 1.21 9.89
CA ILE A 392 -4.19 1.42 11.14
C ILE A 392 -3.42 0.92 12.37
N LEU A 393 -3.67 1.57 13.50
CA LEU A 393 -3.45 1.00 14.83
C LEU A 393 -4.77 0.45 15.38
N VAL A 394 -4.88 -0.87 15.57
CA VAL A 394 -6.08 -1.50 16.14
C VAL A 394 -6.06 -1.36 17.66
N ASN A 395 -7.06 -0.70 18.23
CA ASN A 395 -7.30 -0.61 19.66
C ASN A 395 -8.47 -1.53 20.04
N SER A 396 -8.26 -2.68 20.67
CA SER A 396 -6.99 -3.31 21.05
C SER A 396 -7.11 -4.84 20.96
N ILE A 397 -5.97 -5.54 21.00
CA ILE A 397 -5.92 -6.99 21.09
C ILE A 397 -5.51 -7.38 22.51
N SER A 398 -6.44 -8.03 23.22
CA SER A 398 -6.27 -8.51 24.59
C SER A 398 -6.08 -10.03 24.67
N GLY A 399 -5.79 -10.55 25.86
CA GLY A 399 -5.36 -11.92 26.11
C GLY A 399 -6.44 -13.01 25.95
N GLU A 400 -7.70 -12.63 25.75
CA GLU A 400 -8.82 -13.56 25.55
C GLU A 400 -8.60 -14.43 24.31
N LYS A 401 -8.82 -15.74 24.46
CA LYS A 401 -8.57 -16.71 23.39
C LYS A 401 -9.33 -16.38 22.10
N GLU A 402 -10.59 -15.97 22.21
CA GLU A 402 -11.43 -15.65 21.06
C GLU A 402 -10.95 -14.40 20.32
N LYS A 403 -10.63 -13.32 21.05
CA LYS A 403 -10.11 -12.08 20.46
C LYS A 403 -8.80 -12.34 19.73
N ILE A 404 -7.87 -13.07 20.34
CA ILE A 404 -6.59 -13.43 19.70
C ILE A 404 -6.82 -14.24 18.42
N ALA A 405 -7.70 -15.25 18.48
CA ALA A 405 -7.95 -16.15 17.35
C ALA A 405 -8.57 -15.43 16.14
N LYS A 406 -9.33 -14.36 16.36
CA LYS A 406 -9.96 -13.57 15.30
C LYS A 406 -9.11 -12.38 14.85
N LEU A 407 -8.61 -11.58 15.80
CA LEU A 407 -7.96 -10.31 15.52
C LEU A 407 -6.52 -10.46 15.03
N LEU A 408 -5.72 -11.41 15.52
CA LEU A 408 -4.34 -11.53 15.04
C LEU A 408 -4.24 -11.89 13.54
N PRO A 409 -4.95 -12.92 13.02
CA PRO A 409 -4.98 -13.16 11.58
C PRO A 409 -5.52 -11.97 10.78
N LEU A 410 -6.56 -11.31 11.30
CA LEU A 410 -7.20 -10.17 10.64
C LEU A 410 -6.24 -8.97 10.52
N THR A 411 -5.61 -8.58 11.62
CA THR A 411 -4.62 -7.51 11.67
C THR A 411 -3.44 -7.82 10.76
N ALA A 412 -2.98 -9.08 10.72
CA ALA A 412 -1.89 -9.51 9.85
C ALA A 412 -2.28 -9.44 8.36
N LYS A 413 -3.50 -9.88 8.00
CA LYS A 413 -4.03 -9.81 6.63
C LYS A 413 -3.98 -8.40 6.05
N TYR A 414 -4.27 -7.38 6.85
CA TYR A 414 -4.31 -5.98 6.41
C TYR A 414 -3.05 -5.19 6.79
N GLY A 415 -2.04 -5.82 7.39
CA GLY A 415 -0.79 -5.16 7.74
C GLY A 415 -0.87 -4.14 8.87
N ALA A 416 -1.92 -4.16 9.67
CA ALA A 416 -2.12 -3.19 10.73
C ALA A 416 -1.16 -3.42 11.91
N MET A 417 -0.92 -2.36 12.68
CA MET A 417 -0.37 -2.46 14.03
C MET A 417 -1.51 -2.67 15.03
N PHE A 418 -1.18 -3.04 16.27
CA PHE A 418 -2.19 -3.12 17.32
C PHE A 418 -1.69 -2.62 18.67
N ILE A 419 -2.62 -2.18 19.50
CA ILE A 419 -2.41 -1.98 20.93
C ILE A 419 -2.57 -3.33 21.61
N LEU A 420 -1.51 -3.82 22.22
CA LEU A 420 -1.50 -5.01 23.05
C LEU A 420 -2.00 -4.62 24.44
N LEU A 421 -3.17 -5.15 24.80
CA LEU A 421 -3.82 -4.87 26.08
C LEU A 421 -3.68 -6.09 27.01
N PRO A 422 -2.92 -6.02 28.12
CA PRO A 422 -2.62 -7.17 28.96
C PRO A 422 -3.77 -7.54 29.91
N LEU A 423 -4.95 -7.77 29.36
CA LEU A 423 -6.13 -8.33 30.04
C LEU A 423 -6.29 -9.80 29.69
N THR A 424 -6.91 -10.59 30.56
CA THR A 424 -7.31 -11.97 30.26
C THR A 424 -8.59 -12.30 31.01
N GLY A 425 -9.59 -12.81 30.30
CA GLY A 425 -10.89 -13.14 30.91
C GLY A 425 -11.66 -11.92 31.38
N GLY A 426 -11.39 -10.73 30.81
CA GLY A 426 -11.98 -9.46 31.26
C GLY A 426 -11.41 -8.91 32.58
N GLU A 427 -10.48 -9.62 33.22
CA GLU A 427 -9.88 -9.18 34.49
C GLU A 427 -8.61 -8.35 34.27
N VAL A 428 -8.48 -7.28 35.05
CA VAL A 428 -7.31 -6.40 35.08
C VAL A 428 -6.25 -6.98 36.03
N PRO A 429 -5.06 -7.37 35.54
CA PRO A 429 -4.02 -7.91 36.40
C PRO A 429 -3.47 -6.83 37.33
N GLN A 430 -3.49 -7.16 38.63
CA GLN A 430 -3.14 -6.22 39.70
C GLN A 430 -1.63 -5.92 39.81
N THR A 431 -0.75 -6.72 39.20
CA THR A 431 0.71 -6.55 39.33
C THR A 431 1.38 -6.49 37.97
N ALA A 432 2.51 -5.77 37.90
CA ALA A 432 3.35 -5.66 36.73
C ALA A 432 3.83 -7.03 36.26
N GLN A 433 4.23 -7.94 37.15
CA GLN A 433 4.68 -9.29 36.76
C GLN A 433 3.57 -10.09 36.04
N LYS A 434 2.31 -9.95 36.48
CA LYS A 434 1.18 -10.60 35.79
C LYS A 434 0.95 -9.96 34.41
N ARG A 435 1.00 -8.62 34.31
CA ARG A 435 0.89 -7.90 33.03
C ARG A 435 1.99 -8.35 32.06
N GLN A 436 3.25 -8.39 32.50
CA GLN A 436 4.40 -8.88 31.73
C GLN A 436 4.20 -10.30 31.20
N THR A 437 3.65 -11.20 32.02
CA THR A 437 3.36 -12.58 31.62
C THR A 437 2.33 -12.62 30.49
N ILE A 438 1.27 -11.82 30.59
CA ILE A 438 0.24 -11.72 29.55
C ILE A 438 0.81 -11.09 28.28
N ILE A 439 1.62 -10.04 28.38
CA ILE A 439 2.30 -9.40 27.24
C ILE A 439 3.13 -10.43 26.48
N LYS A 440 3.99 -11.17 27.19
CA LYS A 440 4.81 -12.24 26.59
C LYS A 440 3.92 -13.28 25.89
N ASN A 441 2.84 -13.72 26.54
CA ASN A 441 1.94 -14.73 25.98
C ASN A 441 1.22 -14.27 24.71
N ILE A 442 0.73 -13.03 24.66
CA ILE A 442 0.09 -12.46 23.47
C ILE A 442 1.13 -12.33 22.36
N PHE A 443 2.31 -11.78 22.64
CA PHE A 443 3.36 -11.62 21.64
C PHE A 443 3.83 -12.96 21.05
N GLN A 444 3.97 -14.01 21.87
CA GLN A 444 4.33 -15.34 21.36
C GLN A 444 3.29 -15.91 20.38
N LYS A 445 2.00 -15.56 20.55
CA LYS A 445 0.96 -15.92 19.58
C LYS A 445 1.01 -15.02 18.34
N ALA A 446 1.25 -13.72 18.52
CA ALA A 446 1.41 -12.76 17.43
C ALA A 446 2.56 -13.14 16.48
N LYS A 447 3.69 -13.62 17.01
CA LYS A 447 4.83 -14.10 16.20
C LYS A 447 4.45 -15.15 15.15
N LYS A 448 3.43 -15.98 15.41
CA LYS A 448 2.97 -17.00 14.46
C LYS A 448 2.36 -16.40 13.19
N PHE A 449 1.97 -15.14 13.24
CA PHE A 449 1.43 -14.35 12.13
C PHE A 449 2.46 -13.37 11.56
N GLY A 450 3.73 -13.50 11.93
CA GLY A 450 4.81 -12.65 11.41
C GLY A 450 5.05 -11.34 12.17
N PHE A 451 4.24 -11.02 13.19
CA PHE A 451 4.42 -9.80 13.98
C PHE A 451 5.75 -9.78 14.74
N THR A 452 6.41 -8.62 14.71
CA THR A 452 7.59 -8.34 15.52
C THR A 452 7.24 -7.36 16.64
N LYS A 453 8.25 -6.90 17.39
CA LYS A 453 8.06 -5.84 18.39
C LYS A 453 7.74 -4.48 17.80
N ASP A 454 8.02 -4.29 16.51
CA ASP A 454 7.72 -3.03 15.82
C ASP A 454 6.24 -2.93 15.40
N ASP A 455 5.46 -4.00 15.53
CA ASP A 455 4.08 -4.04 15.03
C ASP A 455 3.02 -3.86 16.13
N PHE A 456 3.44 -3.63 17.37
CA PHE A 456 2.50 -3.35 18.46
C PHE A 456 3.06 -2.34 19.46
N VAL A 457 2.14 -1.66 20.12
CA VAL A 457 2.42 -0.86 21.32
C VAL A 457 1.73 -1.52 22.51
N VAL A 458 2.25 -1.34 23.72
CA VAL A 458 1.65 -1.94 24.92
C VAL A 458 0.89 -0.88 25.70
N ASP A 459 -0.40 -1.13 25.93
CA ASP A 459 -1.15 -0.40 26.95
C ASP A 459 -0.76 -0.97 28.33
N CYS A 460 -0.16 -0.14 29.17
CA CYS A 460 0.30 -0.55 30.50
C CYS A 460 -0.83 -0.61 31.55
N LEU A 461 -2.09 -0.39 31.16
CA LEU A 461 -3.31 -0.38 31.97
C LEU A 461 -3.30 0.73 33.02
N VAL A 462 -3.52 1.97 32.56
CA VAL A 462 -3.75 3.10 33.47
C VAL A 462 -5.11 2.93 34.15
N MET A 463 -5.15 3.04 35.49
CA MET A 463 -6.37 2.95 36.28
C MET A 463 -6.53 4.21 37.13
N ALA A 464 -7.78 4.54 37.51
CA ALA A 464 -8.05 5.66 38.41
C ALA A 464 -7.37 5.44 39.77
N VAL A 465 -6.47 6.34 40.15
CA VAL A 465 -5.69 6.26 41.42
C VAL A 465 -6.61 6.19 42.63
N ALA A 466 -7.76 6.87 42.58
CA ALA A 466 -8.76 6.84 43.65
C ALA A 466 -9.33 5.43 43.93
N SER A 467 -9.32 4.53 42.94
CA SER A 467 -9.81 3.15 43.10
C SER A 467 -8.76 2.20 43.69
N ASN A 468 -7.47 2.43 43.40
CA ASN A 468 -6.35 1.64 43.89
C ASN A 468 -5.05 2.47 43.85
N PRO A 469 -4.54 2.93 45.00
CA PRO A 469 -3.32 3.74 45.06
C PRO A 469 -2.07 3.06 44.48
N ASN A 470 -2.02 1.72 44.51
CA ASN A 470 -0.89 0.96 44.00
C ASN A 470 -0.92 0.79 42.46
N ALA A 471 -2.07 1.01 41.82
CA ALA A 471 -2.23 0.74 40.39
C ALA A 471 -1.28 1.58 39.53
N ALA A 472 -1.07 2.85 39.88
CA ALA A 472 -0.15 3.74 39.17
C ALA A 472 1.30 3.21 39.20
N TYR A 473 1.76 2.72 40.36
CA TYR A 473 3.09 2.13 40.49
C TYR A 473 3.26 0.89 39.61
N GLU A 474 2.25 0.02 39.57
CA GLU A 474 2.29 -1.20 38.75
C GLU A 474 2.25 -0.88 37.25
N THR A 475 1.56 0.19 36.84
CA THR A 475 1.58 0.73 35.47
C THR A 475 2.97 1.24 35.10
N LEU A 476 3.59 2.06 35.96
CA LEU A 476 4.95 2.58 35.72
C LEU A 476 6.01 1.48 35.69
N LYS A 477 5.91 0.47 36.56
CA LYS A 477 6.78 -0.72 36.52
C LYS A 477 6.63 -1.49 35.21
N THR A 478 5.40 -1.63 34.71
CA THR A 478 5.13 -2.29 33.43
C THR A 478 5.72 -1.50 32.26
N LEU A 479 5.54 -0.18 32.26
CA LEU A 479 6.12 0.72 31.26
C LEU A 479 7.65 0.64 31.26
N HIS A 480 8.29 0.74 32.43
CA HIS A 480 9.74 0.62 32.55
C HIS A 480 10.25 -0.73 32.02
N TRP A 481 9.53 -1.82 32.30
CA TRP A 481 9.89 -3.12 31.76
C TRP A 481 9.77 -3.16 30.22
N CYS A 482 8.69 -2.63 29.64
CA CYS A 482 8.50 -2.58 28.19
C CYS A 482 9.60 -1.79 27.47
N THR A 483 10.09 -0.69 28.07
CA THR A 483 11.14 0.15 27.44
C THR A 483 12.54 -0.46 27.51
N HIS A 484 12.77 -1.48 28.34
CA HIS A 484 14.09 -2.10 28.53
C HIS A 484 14.16 -3.55 28.06
N THR A 485 13.11 -4.13 27.48
CA THR A 485 13.06 -5.56 27.13
C THR A 485 12.63 -5.88 25.73
#